data_AF-A0A9D5KYX5-F1
#
_entry.id   AF-A0A9D5KYX5-F1
#
_cell.length_a   1.000
_cell.length_b   1.000
_cell.length_c   1.000
_cell.angle_alpha   90.00
_cell.angle_beta   90.00
_cell.angle_gamma   90.00
#
_symmetry.space_group_name_H-M   'P 1'
#
loop_
_entity.id
_entity.type
_entity.pdbx_description
1 polymer ?
#
loop_
_entity_poly.entity_id
_entity_poly.type
_entity_poly.pdbx_seq_one_letter_code
_entity_poly.pdbx_strand_id
1 'polypeptide(L)'
;MKPTDITELKEQIKGMSSEEAIAVLTDYITTHPDDDEALTLRGLKYWGAGKRSLSINDYLAAVRINPNSAAREALKAANEILDYRNNDLYNP
;
A
#
# COMPACT_ATOMS: atom_id res chain seq x y z
N MET A 1 -5.98 20.58 -7.56
CA MET A 1 -5.37 20.06 -8.81
C MET A 1 -5.11 18.57 -8.61
N LYS A 2 -5.18 17.74 -9.65
CA LYS A 2 -4.76 16.32 -9.54
C LYS A 2 -3.23 16.28 -9.58
N PRO A 3 -2.58 15.46 -8.74
CA PRO A 3 -1.13 15.37 -8.74
C PRO A 3 -0.68 14.73 -10.06
N THR A 4 0.40 15.26 -10.63
CA THR A 4 0.94 14.81 -11.92
C THR A 4 2.18 13.94 -11.78
N ASP A 5 2.82 13.98 -10.61
CA ASP A 5 3.91 13.10 -10.23
C ASP A 5 3.80 12.66 -8.76
N ILE A 6 4.68 11.73 -8.37
CA ILE A 6 4.71 11.14 -7.04
C ILE A 6 5.06 12.15 -5.94
N THR A 7 5.83 13.20 -6.25
CA THR A 7 6.23 14.23 -5.28
C THR A 7 5.03 15.09 -4.91
N GLU A 8 4.30 15.57 -5.91
CA GLU A 8 3.05 16.32 -5.71
C GLU A 8 2.01 15.46 -4.98
N LEU A 9 1.89 14.19 -5.35
CA LEU A 9 0.97 13.25 -4.72
C LEU A 9 1.26 13.11 -3.23
N LYS A 10 2.53 12.94 -2.84
CA LYS A 10 2.95 12.78 -1.44
C LYS A 10 2.66 14.03 -0.61
N GLU A 11 2.93 15.21 -1.15
CA GLU A 11 2.60 16.46 -0.46
C GLU A 11 1.08 16.66 -0.36
N GLN A 12 0.31 16.29 -1.39
CA GLN A 12 -1.14 16.43 -1.38
C GLN A 12 -1.80 15.51 -0.34
N ILE A 13 -1.36 14.26 -0.21
CA ILE A 13 -1.96 13.31 0.75
C ILE A 13 -1.44 13.47 2.18
N LYS A 14 -0.54 14.42 2.42
CA LYS A 14 0.05 14.69 3.72
C LYS A 14 -1.02 15.23 4.67
N GLY A 15 -1.14 14.60 5.83
CA GLY A 15 -2.15 14.96 6.83
C GLY A 15 -3.59 14.53 6.48
N MET A 16 -3.83 13.93 5.32
CA MET A 16 -5.13 13.32 5.00
C MET A 16 -5.39 12.08 5.87
N SER A 17 -6.68 11.82 6.13
CA SER A 17 -7.11 10.52 6.66
C SER A 17 -6.74 9.38 5.71
N SER A 18 -6.79 8.15 6.21
CA SER A 18 -6.52 6.97 5.37
C SER A 18 -7.48 6.91 4.19
N GLU A 19 -8.77 7.18 4.41
CA GLU A 19 -9.84 7.12 3.42
C GLU A 19 -9.66 8.18 2.32
N GLU A 20 -9.38 9.43 2.70
CA GLU A 20 -9.14 10.52 1.75
C GLU A 20 -7.88 10.24 0.90
N ALA A 21 -6.78 9.82 1.54
CA ALA A 21 -5.55 9.49 0.84
C ALA A 21 -5.76 8.33 -0.15
N ILE A 22 -6.52 7.29 0.23
CA ILE A 22 -6.86 6.17 -0.66
C ILE A 22 -7.59 6.64 -1.92
N ALA A 23 -8.54 7.58 -1.78
CA ALA A 23 -9.28 8.11 -2.92
C ALA A 23 -8.35 8.85 -3.90
N VAL A 24 -7.50 9.74 -3.38
CA VAL A 24 -6.52 10.49 -4.20
C VAL A 24 -5.51 9.55 -4.87
N LEU A 25 -4.98 8.57 -4.12
CA LEU A 25 -4.06 7.57 -4.65
C LEU A 25 -4.71 6.71 -5.72
N THR A 26 -5.97 6.33 -5.54
CA THR A 26 -6.71 5.54 -6.54
C THR A 26 -6.85 6.30 -7.83
N ASP A 27 -7.25 7.57 -7.77
CA ASP A 27 -7.33 8.44 -8.94
C ASP A 27 -5.99 8.57 -9.65
N TYR A 28 -4.88 8.79 -8.92
CA TYR A 28 -3.55 8.89 -9.51
C TYR A 28 -3.10 7.58 -10.17
N ILE A 29 -3.34 6.44 -9.53
CA ILE A 29 -2.98 5.11 -10.04
C ILE A 29 -3.76 4.77 -11.32
N THR A 30 -4.97 5.33 -11.52
CA THR A 30 -5.69 5.11 -12.79
C THR A 30 -4.94 5.62 -14.02
N THR A 31 -4.11 6.66 -13.86
CA THR A 31 -3.28 7.22 -14.94
C THR A 31 -1.82 6.79 -14.84
N HIS A 32 -1.38 6.27 -13.70
CA HIS A 32 -0.02 5.77 -13.44
C HIS A 32 -0.05 4.35 -12.85
N PRO A 33 -0.55 3.34 -13.60
CA PRO A 33 -0.77 2.00 -13.06
C PRO A 33 0.52 1.27 -12.67
N ASP A 34 1.66 1.67 -13.25
CA ASP A 34 2.97 1.06 -13.04
C ASP A 34 3.88 1.88 -12.10
N ASP A 35 3.32 2.83 -11.35
CA ASP A 35 4.05 3.58 -10.31
C ASP A 35 4.07 2.76 -9.01
N ASP A 36 5.20 2.08 -8.77
CA ASP A 36 5.35 1.21 -7.61
C ASP A 36 5.31 1.97 -6.27
N GLU A 37 5.76 3.23 -6.24
CA GLU A 37 5.72 4.05 -5.03
C GLU A 37 4.28 4.46 -4.72
N ALA A 38 3.47 4.83 -5.72
CA ALA A 38 2.05 5.13 -5.53
C ALA A 38 1.25 3.91 -5.04
N LEU A 39 1.50 2.72 -5.62
CA LEU A 39 0.93 1.46 -5.14
C LEU A 39 1.36 1.16 -3.70
N THR A 40 2.64 1.34 -3.38
CA THR A 40 3.17 1.18 -2.01
C THR A 40 2.46 2.10 -1.03
N LEU A 41 2.30 3.39 -1.37
CA LEU A 41 1.62 4.37 -0.52
C LEU A 41 0.16 3.99 -0.29
N ARG A 42 -0.56 3.54 -1.32
CA ARG A 42 -1.96 3.10 -1.16
C ARG A 42 -2.05 1.84 -0.32
N GLY A 43 -1.12 0.91 -0.52
CA GLY A 43 -0.99 -0.28 0.32
C GLY A 43 -0.80 0.07 1.80
N LEU A 44 0.04 1.05 2.13
CA LEU A 44 0.25 1.54 3.50
C LEU A 44 -1.01 2.18 4.10
N LYS A 45 -1.76 2.95 3.30
CA LYS A 45 -3.03 3.54 3.76
C LYS A 45 -4.12 2.48 3.97
N TYR A 46 -4.21 1.48 3.09
CA TYR A 46 -5.08 0.32 3.31
C TYR A 46 -4.68 -0.46 4.56
N TRP A 47 -3.39 -0.60 4.84
CA TRP A 47 -2.91 -1.21 6.08
C TRP A 47 -3.36 -0.38 7.30
N GLY A 48 -3.16 0.93 7.31
CA GLY A 48 -3.63 1.80 8.39
C GLY A 48 -5.15 1.69 8.63
N ALA A 49 -5.93 1.54 7.56
CA ALA A 49 -7.39 1.40 7.61
C ALA A 49 -7.90 -0.03 7.93
N GLY A 50 -7.03 -0.99 8.27
CA GLY A 50 -7.44 -2.37 8.56
C GLY A 50 -7.78 -3.22 7.34
N LYS A 51 -7.67 -2.67 6.12
CA LYS A 51 -8.00 -3.34 4.84
C LYS A 51 -6.83 -4.21 4.36
N ARG A 52 -6.47 -5.21 5.16
CA ARG A 52 -5.26 -6.06 5.01
C ARG A 52 -5.12 -6.68 3.62
N SER A 53 -6.18 -7.29 3.08
CA SER A 53 -6.12 -7.95 1.76
C SER A 53 -5.82 -6.96 0.62
N LEU A 54 -6.45 -5.77 0.64
CA LEU A 54 -6.19 -4.73 -0.36
C LEU A 54 -4.76 -4.19 -0.25
N SER A 55 -4.26 -4.02 0.97
CA SER A 55 -2.88 -3.63 1.23
C SER A 55 -1.87 -4.61 0.63
N ILE A 56 -2.06 -5.91 0.86
CA ILE A 56 -1.18 -6.96 0.33
C ILE A 56 -1.22 -7.01 -1.20
N ASN A 57 -2.40 -6.86 -1.80
CA ASN A 57 -2.53 -6.81 -3.27
C ASN A 57 -1.72 -5.65 -3.87
N ASP A 58 -1.79 -4.46 -3.26
CA ASP A 58 -1.02 -3.30 -3.72
C ASP A 58 0.48 -3.51 -3.54
N TYR A 59 0.93 -4.09 -2.42
CA TYR A 59 2.34 -4.40 -2.22
C TYR A 59 2.86 -5.43 -3.22
N LEU A 60 2.09 -6.49 -3.49
CA LEU A 60 2.44 -7.49 -4.51
C LEU A 60 2.54 -6.87 -5.90
N ALA A 61 1.62 -5.97 -6.25
CA ALA A 61 1.67 -5.25 -7.52
C ALA A 61 2.93 -4.39 -7.63
N ALA A 62 3.24 -3.60 -6.59
CA ALA A 62 4.45 -2.78 -6.53
C ALA A 62 5.74 -3.61 -6.66
N VAL A 63 5.84 -4.74 -5.93
CA VAL A 63 7.01 -5.64 -6.02
C VAL A 63 7.15 -6.30 -7.39
N ARG A 64 6.02 -6.62 -8.06
CA ARG A 64 6.04 -7.17 -9.42
C ARG A 64 6.56 -6.16 -10.44
N ILE A 65 6.22 -4.89 -10.27
CA ILE A 65 6.70 -3.79 -11.12
C ILE A 65 8.18 -3.51 -10.83
N ASN A 66 8.51 -3.34 -9.55
CA ASN A 66 9.85 -3.04 -9.07
C ASN A 66 10.23 -4.00 -7.92
N PRO A 67 11.03 -5.04 -8.19
CA PRO A 67 11.47 -5.99 -7.17
C PRO A 67 12.25 -5.36 -5.99
N ASN A 68 12.77 -4.15 -6.16
CA ASN A 68 13.48 -3.38 -5.13
C ASN A 68 12.60 -2.31 -4.47
N SER A 69 11.29 -2.32 -4.73
CA SER A 69 10.33 -1.39 -4.12
C SER A 69 10.31 -1.50 -2.60
N ALA A 70 10.03 -0.38 -1.93
CA ALA A 70 9.79 -0.35 -0.49
C ALA A 70 8.62 -1.27 -0.07
N ALA A 71 7.69 -1.56 -0.98
CA ALA A 71 6.62 -2.53 -0.78
C ALA A 71 7.13 -3.94 -0.41
N ARG A 72 8.36 -4.32 -0.78
CA ARG A 72 8.90 -5.65 -0.44
C ARG A 72 9.00 -5.86 1.07
N GLU A 73 9.51 -4.86 1.78
CA GLU A 73 9.61 -4.93 3.25
C GLU A 73 8.22 -4.81 3.89
N ALA A 74 7.33 -3.99 3.33
CA ALA A 74 5.94 -3.88 3.80
C ALA A 74 5.15 -5.20 3.63
N LEU A 75 5.34 -5.89 2.49
CA LEU A 75 4.76 -7.20 2.21
C LEU A 75 5.28 -8.27 3.17
N LYS A 76 6.60 -8.27 3.42
CA LYS A 76 7.22 -9.20 4.38
C LYS A 76 6.63 -9.02 5.77
N ALA A 77 6.59 -7.78 6.26
CA ALA A 77 6.00 -7.46 7.57
C ALA A 77 4.50 -7.83 7.64
N ALA A 78 3.76 -7.61 6.55
CA ALA A 78 2.35 -7.99 6.46
C ALA A 78 2.15 -9.50 6.62
N ASN A 79 2.97 -10.31 5.94
CA ASN A 79 2.91 -11.77 6.02
C ASN A 79 3.30 -12.27 7.41
N GLU A 80 4.38 -11.75 8.00
CA GLU A 80 4.81 -12.14 9.35
C GLU A 80 3.71 -11.91 10.40
N ILE A 81 3.01 -10.77 10.32
CA ILE A 81 1.89 -10.46 11.24
C ILE A 81 0.71 -11.42 11.02
N LEU A 82 0.43 -11.82 9.78
CA LEU A 82 -0.64 -12.76 9.48
C LEU A 82 -0.28 -14.18 9.90
N ASP A 83 0.96 -14.61 9.69
CA ASP A 83 1.46 -15.91 10.09
C ASP A 83 1.44 -16.06 11.61
N TYR A 84 1.85 -15.02 12.36
CA TYR A 84 1.73 -15.01 13.82
C TYR A 84 0.26 -15.21 14.26
N ARG A 85 -0.68 -14.48 13.65
CA ARG A 85 -2.11 -14.61 13.97
C ARG A 85 -2.68 -15.98 13.62
N ASN A 86 -2.13 -16.66 12.62
CA ASN A 86 -2.57 -17.99 12.21
C ASN A 86 -1.96 -19.10 13.08
N ASN A 87 -0.75 -18.89 13.63
CA ASN A 87 -0.07 -19.85 14.49
C ASN A 87 -0.66 -19.94 15.92
N ASP A 88 -1.34 -18.90 16.41
CA ASP A 88 -2.06 -18.95 17.70
C ASP A 88 -3.28 -19.90 17.72
N LEU A 89 -3.68 -20.47 16.57
CA LEU A 89 -4.78 -21.45 16.46
C LEU A 89 -4.32 -22.92 16.53
N TYR A 90 -3.01 -23.19 16.48
CA TYR A 90 -2.43 -24.53 16.57
C TYR A 90 -1.50 -24.65 17.77
N ASN A 91 -2.07 -24.53 18.97
CA ASN A 91 -1.44 -25.07 20.17
C ASN A 91 -2.32 -26.21 20.70
N PRO A 92 -2.07 -27.48 20.31
CA PRO A 92 -2.72 -28.65 20.89
C PRO A 92 -2.36 -28.87 22.36
#